data_AF-A9BYL4-F1
#
_entry.id   AF-A9BYL4-F1
#
_cell.length_a   1.000
_cell.length_b   1.000
_cell.length_c   1.000
_cell.angle_alpha   90.00
_cell.angle_beta   90.00
_cell.angle_gamma   90.00
#
_symmetry.space_group_name_H-M   'P 1'
#
loop_
_entity.id
_entity.type
_entity.pdbx_description
1 polymer ?
#
loop_
_entity_poly.entity_id
_entity_poly.type
_entity_poly.pdbx_seq_one_letter_code
_entity_poly.pdbx_strand_id
1 'polypeptide(L)'
;MSERDEIWDALKEHKKSKFDEDRARFMKQANEDNDGGWSIHTDYHWSRMVAGRRLDYWPSRKKYQYEGRVMRGDVMAFIKKQEGRA
;
A
#
# COMPACT_ATOMS: atom_id res chain seq x y z
N MET A 1 19.45 6.84 -34.71
CA MET A 1 19.04 7.50 -33.45
C MET A 1 17.54 7.30 -33.37
N SER A 2 17.03 6.48 -32.45
CA SER A 2 15.61 6.11 -32.46
C SER A 2 14.76 7.35 -32.23
N GLU A 3 13.82 7.64 -33.13
CA GLU A 3 12.68 8.51 -32.86
C GLU A 3 12.03 8.01 -31.57
N ARG A 4 12.28 8.72 -30.46
CA ARG A 4 11.46 8.55 -29.26
C ARG A 4 10.11 9.09 -29.67
N ASP A 5 9.20 8.16 -29.89
CA ASP A 5 7.81 8.40 -30.22
C ASP A 5 7.20 9.26 -29.10
N GLU A 6 6.92 10.54 -29.39
CA GLU A 6 6.44 11.54 -28.42
C GLU A 6 5.16 11.07 -27.71
N ILE A 7 4.37 10.24 -28.40
CA ILE A 7 3.19 9.55 -27.87
C ILE A 7 3.57 8.64 -26.69
N TRP A 8 4.71 7.95 -26.79
CA TRP A 8 5.21 7.03 -25.76
C TRP A 8 5.65 7.77 -24.50
N ASP A 9 6.33 8.91 -24.66
CA ASP A 9 6.75 9.74 -23.52
C ASP A 9 5.53 10.38 -22.83
N ALA A 10 4.55 10.89 -23.59
CA ALA A 10 3.29 11.40 -23.04
C ALA A 10 2.50 10.32 -22.28
N LEU A 11 2.42 9.09 -22.83
CA LEU A 11 1.80 7.94 -22.16
C LEU A 11 2.49 7.58 -20.85
N LYS A 12 3.83 7.68 -20.81
CA LYS A 12 4.64 7.36 -19.64
C LYS A 12 4.46 8.42 -18.56
N GLU A 13 4.42 9.69 -18.94
CA GLU A 13 4.20 10.81 -18.03
C GLU A 13 2.80 10.74 -17.42
N HIS A 14 1.75 10.51 -18.23
CA HIS A 14 0.39 10.35 -17.73
C HIS A 14 0.27 9.17 -16.73
N LYS A 15 0.90 8.02 -17.03
CA LYS A 15 0.94 6.87 -16.10
C LYS A 15 1.67 7.19 -14.80
N LYS A 16 2.73 8.00 -14.87
CA LYS A 16 3.49 8.43 -13.69
C LYS A 16 2.67 9.37 -12.81
N SER A 17 2.04 10.40 -13.41
CA SER A 17 1.18 11.34 -12.70
C SER A 17 0.05 10.62 -11.96
N LYS A 18 -0.66 9.72 -12.64
CA LYS A 18 -1.69 8.88 -12.00
C LYS A 18 -1.13 8.05 -10.85
N PHE A 19 0.05 7.46 -11.00
CA PHE A 19 0.69 6.66 -9.96
C PHE A 19 1.03 7.48 -8.72
N ASP A 20 1.55 8.69 -8.91
CA ASP A 20 1.92 9.59 -7.82
C ASP A 20 0.66 10.11 -7.07
N GLU A 21 -0.41 10.42 -7.80
CA GLU A 21 -1.72 10.77 -7.22
C GLU A 21 -2.31 9.62 -6.39
N ASP A 22 -2.31 8.41 -6.95
CA ASP A 22 -2.77 7.20 -6.26
C ASP A 22 -1.97 6.98 -4.98
N ARG A 23 -0.64 7.11 -5.05
CA ARG A 23 0.26 6.98 -3.89
C ARG A 23 -0.09 7.99 -2.80
N ALA A 24 -0.25 9.27 -3.14
CA ALA A 24 -0.59 10.32 -2.18
C ALA A 24 -1.94 10.05 -1.51
N ARG A 25 -2.95 9.67 -2.29
CA ARG A 25 -4.28 9.32 -1.79
C ARG A 25 -4.24 8.12 -0.85
N PHE A 26 -3.52 7.06 -1.19
CA PHE A 26 -3.44 5.86 -0.34
C PHE A 26 -2.67 6.12 0.95
N MET A 27 -1.61 6.92 0.89
CA MET A 27 -0.87 7.35 2.07
C MET A 27 -1.74 8.16 3.02
N LYS A 28 -2.51 9.12 2.49
CA LYS A 28 -3.43 9.95 3.29
C LYS A 28 -4.46 9.06 4.00
N GLN A 29 -5.12 8.17 3.26
CA GLN A 29 -6.11 7.26 3.82
C GLN A 29 -5.51 6.37 4.92
N ALA A 30 -4.31 5.81 4.70
CA ALA A 30 -3.68 4.95 5.69
C ALA A 30 -3.30 5.69 6.98
N ASN A 31 -2.91 6.97 6.88
CA ASN A 31 -2.66 7.81 8.04
C ASN A 31 -3.95 8.14 8.80
N GLU A 32 -5.07 8.36 8.09
CA GLU A 32 -6.39 8.57 8.71
C GLU A 32 -6.91 7.30 9.39
N ASP A 33 -6.66 6.13 8.79
CA ASP A 33 -7.05 4.82 9.33
C ASP A 33 -6.07 4.28 10.39
N ASN A 34 -4.99 5.02 10.70
CA ASN A 34 -4.00 4.59 11.67
C ASN A 34 -4.57 4.68 13.09
N ASP A 35 -4.89 3.52 13.65
CA ASP A 35 -5.37 3.33 15.03
C ASP A 35 -4.25 3.43 16.09
N GLY A 36 -3.01 3.72 15.68
CA GLY A 36 -1.84 3.74 16.55
C GLY A 36 -1.26 2.35 16.86
N GLY A 37 -1.87 1.27 16.35
CA GLY A 37 -1.40 -0.10 16.53
C GLY A 37 -0.27 -0.51 15.57
N TRP A 38 0.17 0.41 14.71
CA TRP A 38 1.20 0.17 13.71
C TRP A 38 2.58 0.58 14.19
N SER A 39 3.55 -0.31 14.02
CA SER A 39 4.98 -0.01 14.10
C SER A 39 5.45 0.52 12.75
N ILE A 40 5.63 1.84 12.65
CA ILE A 40 6.02 2.52 11.41
C ILE A 40 7.55 2.49 11.30
N HIS A 41 8.10 1.72 10.36
CA HIS A 41 9.55 1.68 10.11
C HIS A 41 9.99 2.81 9.18
N THR A 42 9.18 3.07 8.16
CA THR A 42 9.29 4.21 7.24
C THR A 42 7.89 4.67 6.88
N ASP A 43 7.74 5.86 6.31
CA ASP A 43 6.45 6.37 5.83
C ASP A 43 5.70 5.34 4.98
N TYR A 44 6.42 4.51 4.21
CA TYR A 44 5.85 3.56 3.28
C TYR A 44 5.86 2.10 3.74
N HIS A 45 6.37 1.77 4.93
CA HIS A 45 6.44 0.40 5.43
C HIS A 45 6.13 0.35 6.93
N TRP A 46 4.97 -0.21 7.23
CA TRP A 46 4.42 -0.36 8.57
C TRP A 46 4.31 -1.83 8.90
N SER A 47 4.41 -2.20 10.17
CA SER A 47 4.20 -3.57 10.63
C SER A 47 3.30 -3.59 11.86
N ARG A 48 2.53 -4.67 12.05
CA ARG A 48 1.76 -4.88 13.28
C ARG A 48 1.52 -6.36 13.54
N MET A 49 1.12 -6.69 14.75
CA MET A 49 0.65 -8.03 15.11
C MET A 49 -0.86 -8.12 14.93
N VAL A 50 -1.32 -9.16 14.24
CA VAL A 50 -2.74 -9.42 13.97
C VAL A 50 -3.01 -10.91 14.20
N ALA A 51 -3.90 -11.22 15.13
CA ALA A 51 -4.21 -12.60 15.53
C ALA A 51 -2.95 -13.44 15.81
N GLY A 52 -1.98 -12.88 16.54
CA GLY A 52 -0.73 -13.55 16.91
C GLY A 52 0.31 -13.69 15.79
N ARG A 53 0.06 -13.13 14.60
CA ARG A 53 0.99 -13.20 13.45
C ARG A 53 1.39 -11.81 12.96
N ARG A 54 2.59 -11.70 12.40
CA ARG A 54 3.11 -10.44 11.85
C ARG A 54 2.44 -10.11 10.52
N LEU A 55 1.97 -8.88 10.39
CA LEU A 55 1.47 -8.27 9.17
C LEU A 55 2.38 -7.10 8.79
N ASP A 56 2.94 -7.13 7.59
CA ASP A 56 3.69 -6.00 7.01
C ASP A 56 2.81 -5.29 5.97
N TYR A 57 2.75 -3.97 6.01
CA TYR A 57 1.89 -3.14 5.16
C TYR A 57 2.70 -2.05 4.47
N TRP A 58 2.44 -1.90 3.16
CA TRP A 58 2.97 -0.85 2.31
C TRP A 58 1.80 0.01 1.78
N PRO A 59 1.46 1.11 2.48
CA PRO A 59 0.28 1.90 2.17
C PRO A 59 0.32 2.52 0.77
N SER A 60 1.52 2.97 0.35
CA SER A 60 1.77 3.54 -0.98
C SER A 60 1.25 2.70 -2.16
N ARG A 61 1.10 1.38 -1.99
CA ARG A 61 0.65 0.47 -3.04
C ARG A 61 -0.55 -0.38 -2.62
N LYS A 62 -1.21 -0.06 -1.51
CA LYS A 62 -2.25 -0.89 -0.88
C LYS A 62 -1.84 -2.37 -0.82
N LYS A 63 -0.58 -2.61 -0.47
CA LYS A 63 0.04 -3.94 -0.51
C LYS A 63 0.34 -4.35 0.91
N TYR A 64 0.02 -5.58 1.29
CA TYR A 64 0.36 -6.12 2.60
C TYR A 64 0.85 -7.56 2.48
N GLN A 65 1.62 -8.00 3.45
CA GLN A 65 2.11 -9.36 3.56
C GLN A 65 1.67 -9.94 4.90
N TYR A 66 1.00 -11.08 4.85
CA TYR A 66 0.58 -11.84 6.02
C TYR A 66 0.96 -13.29 5.81
N GLU A 67 1.66 -13.91 6.78
CA GLU A 67 2.13 -15.30 6.68
C GLU A 67 2.94 -15.60 5.41
N GLY A 68 3.83 -14.70 5.04
CA GLY A 68 4.62 -14.83 3.81
C GLY A 68 3.84 -14.57 2.53
N ARG A 69 2.50 -14.50 2.56
CA ARG A 69 1.66 -14.23 1.39
C ARG A 69 1.49 -12.74 1.17
N VAL A 70 1.86 -12.31 -0.02
CA VAL A 70 1.73 -10.92 -0.47
C VAL A 70 0.38 -10.72 -1.13
N MET A 71 -0.41 -9.80 -0.60
CA MET A 71 -1.75 -9.45 -1.07
C MET A 71 -1.85 -7.95 -1.35
N ARG A 72 -2.92 -7.58 -2.04
CA ARG A 72 -3.28 -6.18 -2.30
C ARG A 72 -4.74 -5.96 -1.98
N GLY A 73 -5.08 -4.76 -1.51
CA GLY A 73 -6.45 -4.37 -1.22
C GLY A 73 -6.56 -3.63 0.11
N ASP A 74 -7.74 -3.75 0.72
CA ASP A 74 -8.05 -3.13 2.00
C ASP A 74 -7.45 -3.95 3.16
N VAL A 75 -6.38 -3.41 3.75
CA VAL A 75 -5.69 -4.06 4.87
C VAL A 75 -6.51 -3.99 6.16
N MET A 76 -7.34 -2.96 6.34
CA MET A 76 -8.13 -2.76 7.57
C MET A 76 -9.28 -3.77 7.61
N ALA A 77 -9.96 -3.97 6.47
CA ALA A 77 -10.94 -5.04 6.33
C ALA A 77 -10.32 -6.43 6.55
N PHE A 78 -9.08 -6.64 6.09
CA PHE A 78 -8.34 -7.88 6.33
C PHE A 78 -8.06 -8.09 7.82
N ILE A 79 -7.56 -7.07 8.53
CA ILE A 79 -7.28 -7.12 9.97
C ILE A 79 -8.54 -7.47 10.74
N LYS A 80 -9.65 -6.74 10.50
CA LYS A 80 -10.93 -6.99 11.17
C LYS A 80 -11.44 -8.42 10.97
N LYS A 81 -11.31 -8.97 9.75
CA LYS A 81 -11.69 -10.35 9.44
C LYS A 81 -10.81 -11.36 10.17
N GLN A 82 -9.53 -11.05 10.35
CA GLN A 82 -8.58 -11.95 10.97
C GLN A 82 -8.70 -11.94 12.50
N GLU A 83 -8.94 -10.77 13.10
CA GLU A 83 -9.18 -10.62 14.54
C GLU A 83 -10.55 -11.20 14.95
N GLY A 84 -11.60 -11.02 14.15
CA GLY A 84 -12.91 -11.62 14.43
C GLY A 84 -13.00 -13.13 14.20
N ARG A 85 -11.93 -13.77 13.71
CA ARG A 85 -11.81 -15.22 13.53
C ARG A 85 -11.02 -15.91 14.64
N ALA A 86 -10.35 -15.14 15.50
CA ALA A 86 -9.61 -15.62 16.67
C ALA A 86 -10.56 -15.75 17.87
#